data_AF-A0AAE0WRI4-F1
#
_entry.id   AF-A0AAE0WRI4-F1
#
_cell.length_a   1.000
_cell.length_b   1.000
_cell.length_c   1.000
_cell.angle_alpha   90.00
_cell.angle_beta   90.00
_cell.angle_gamma   90.00
#
_symmetry.space_group_name_H-M   'P 1'
#
loop_
_entity.id
_entity.type
_entity.pdbx_description
1 polymer ?
#
loop_
_entity_poly.entity_id
_entity_poly.type
_entity_poly.pdbx_seq_one_letter_code
_entity_poly.pdbx_strand_id
1 'polypeptide(L)'
;MAALSKPVRAANALRVIIEYGSGFLKVAAQHALAGQSVDNIAIIVIPLEPGLKEIEQKIVLDGDRLLHLNWILDAVKRYYSTSHPSGLRHQQDYWEAIDIESMITVPANSRIEACGIWRNAAHNAGMPNIDIRLEPLCAAASEMEQLRQMRAMEHGDQPCFADIGKGTFDLATVKLNRGATEGLRSELSTVGQVDGADIGAQIVK
;
A
#
# COMPACT_ATOMS: atom_id res chain seq x y z
N MET A 1 20.70 4.51 -24.30
CA MET A 1 19.97 3.80 -23.23
C MET A 1 18.51 3.73 -23.64
N ALA A 2 17.97 2.52 -23.86
CA ALA A 2 16.55 2.36 -24.15
C ALA A 2 15.76 2.72 -22.87
N ALA A 3 14.80 3.63 -22.98
CA ALA A 3 13.89 3.91 -21.88
C ALA A 3 13.12 2.62 -21.57
N LEU A 4 13.20 2.16 -20.33
CA LEU A 4 12.43 1.02 -19.86
C LEU A 4 10.94 1.32 -20.11
N SER A 5 10.28 0.50 -20.92
CA SER A 5 8.83 0.59 -21.07
C SER A 5 8.19 0.24 -19.74
N LYS A 6 7.51 1.19 -19.12
CA LYS A 6 6.80 0.97 -17.86
C LYS A 6 5.75 -0.12 -18.07
N PRO A 7 5.55 -1.04 -17.11
CA PRO A 7 4.57 -2.11 -17.24
C PRO A 7 3.17 -1.51 -17.48
N VAL A 8 2.55 -1.96 -18.56
CA VAL A 8 1.23 -1.51 -19.01
C VAL A 8 0.18 -2.55 -18.58
N ARG A 9 -0.97 -2.08 -18.08
CA ARG A 9 -2.06 -2.93 -17.62
C ARG A 9 -2.79 -3.60 -18.78
N ALA A 10 -3.05 -4.90 -18.65
CA ALA A 10 -3.85 -5.66 -19.63
C ALA A 10 -5.37 -5.42 -19.47
N ALA A 11 -5.83 -5.11 -18.26
CA ALA A 11 -7.23 -4.85 -17.93
C ALA A 11 -7.37 -3.59 -17.07
N ASN A 12 -8.60 -3.06 -17.00
CA ASN A 12 -8.93 -1.97 -16.10
C ASN A 12 -8.86 -2.46 -14.65
N ALA A 13 -8.28 -1.66 -13.77
CA ALA A 13 -8.19 -2.01 -12.36
C ALA A 13 -8.35 -0.80 -11.44
N LEU A 14 -8.90 -1.08 -10.27
CA LEU A 14 -8.93 -0.17 -9.14
C LEU A 14 -7.91 -0.66 -8.12
N ARG A 15 -6.82 0.08 -7.99
CA ARG A 15 -5.80 -0.19 -6.99
C ARG A 15 -6.12 0.58 -5.73
N VAL A 16 -6.32 -0.13 -4.62
CA VAL A 16 -6.66 0.41 -3.30
C VAL A 16 -5.46 0.23 -2.37
N ILE A 17 -5.06 1.30 -1.70
CA ILE A 17 -3.99 1.32 -0.72
C ILE A 17 -4.62 1.66 0.62
N ILE A 18 -4.48 0.77 1.59
CA ILE A 18 -5.05 0.91 2.93
C ILE A 18 -3.89 0.94 3.92
N GLU A 19 -3.71 2.08 4.58
CA GLU A 19 -2.64 2.30 5.55
C GLU A 19 -3.23 2.17 6.95
N TYR A 20 -2.83 1.11 7.67
CA TYR A 20 -3.15 0.93 9.09
C TYR A 20 -2.01 1.42 9.99
N GLY A 21 -1.66 2.70 9.82
CA GLY A 21 -0.63 3.36 10.62
C GLY A 21 -1.04 3.55 12.09
N SER A 22 -0.09 4.00 12.90
CA SER A 22 -0.23 4.14 14.36
C SER A 22 -1.21 5.23 14.81
N GLY A 23 -2.50 4.90 14.68
CA GLY A 23 -3.62 5.65 15.20
C GLY A 23 -4.57 6.20 14.14
N PHE A 24 -4.22 6.14 12.85
CA PHE A 24 -5.07 6.65 11.78
C PHE A 24 -5.20 5.65 10.63
N LEU A 25 -6.41 5.56 10.09
CA LEU A 25 -6.70 4.87 8.85
C LEU A 25 -6.63 5.88 7.71
N LYS A 26 -5.78 5.61 6.72
CA LYS A 26 -5.76 6.34 5.46
C LYS A 26 -6.06 5.38 4.32
N VAL A 27 -6.87 5.84 3.37
CA VAL A 27 -7.17 5.09 2.15
C VAL A 27 -6.82 5.96 0.97
N ALA A 28 -6.10 5.37 0.03
CA ALA A 28 -5.81 5.99 -1.25
C ALA A 28 -6.11 5.01 -2.38
N ALA A 29 -6.36 5.54 -3.57
CA ALA A 29 -6.65 4.70 -4.72
C ALA A 29 -6.15 5.28 -6.04
N GLN A 30 -6.01 4.38 -7.02
CA GLN A 30 -5.70 4.69 -8.41
C GLN A 30 -6.67 3.92 -9.31
N HIS A 31 -7.28 4.61 -10.25
CA HIS A 31 -8.07 3.99 -11.31
C HIS A 31 -7.21 3.90 -12.57
N ALA A 32 -6.78 2.68 -12.91
CA ALA A 32 -5.93 2.40 -14.06
C ALA A 32 -6.74 1.77 -15.18
N LEU A 33 -6.72 2.38 -16.36
CA LEU A 33 -7.32 1.80 -17.55
C LEU A 33 -6.36 0.79 -18.20
N ALA A 34 -6.93 -0.17 -18.93
CA ALA A 34 -6.17 -1.04 -19.82
C ALA A 34 -5.31 -0.17 -20.76
N GLY A 35 -4.05 -0.55 -20.96
CA GLY A 35 -3.11 0.25 -21.74
C GLY A 35 -2.37 1.34 -20.94
N GLN A 36 -2.73 1.60 -19.68
CA GLN A 36 -2.03 2.58 -18.84
C GLN A 36 -0.99 1.95 -17.91
N SER A 37 0.05 2.72 -17.60
CA SER A 37 1.02 2.41 -16.55
C SER A 37 0.58 3.07 -15.25
N VAL A 38 0.51 2.30 -14.16
CA VAL A 38 0.13 2.78 -12.82
C VAL A 38 1.05 3.88 -12.29
N ASP A 39 2.31 3.91 -12.71
CA ASP A 39 3.26 4.96 -12.29
C ASP A 39 2.95 6.35 -12.85
N ASN A 40 2.08 6.44 -13.86
CA ASN A 40 1.68 7.70 -14.48
C ASN A 40 0.32 8.19 -13.98
N ILE A 41 -0.25 7.49 -13.01
CA ILE A 41 -1.58 7.79 -12.46
C ILE A 41 -1.38 8.34 -11.06
N ALA A 42 -1.94 9.52 -10.80
CA ALA A 42 -1.86 10.10 -9.47
C ALA A 42 -2.58 9.20 -8.45
N ILE A 43 -1.95 8.99 -7.29
CA ILE A 43 -2.60 8.38 -6.14
C ILE A 43 -3.52 9.42 -5.51
N ILE A 44 -4.79 9.09 -5.35
CA ILE A 44 -5.80 9.99 -4.79
C ILE A 44 -6.16 9.51 -3.39
N VAL A 45 -6.06 10.40 -2.41
CA VAL A 45 -6.56 10.13 -1.05
C VAL A 45 -8.08 10.10 -1.08
N ILE A 46 -8.66 9.02 -0.58
CA ILE A 46 -10.10 8.79 -0.55
C ILE A 46 -10.63 9.20 0.82
N PRO A 47 -11.45 10.25 0.92
CA PRO A 47 -12.09 10.61 2.18
C PRO A 47 -13.12 9.53 2.54
N LEU A 48 -12.90 8.87 3.67
CA LEU A 48 -13.82 7.86 4.20
C LEU A 48 -14.98 8.50 4.97
N GLU A 49 -14.77 9.70 5.50
CA GLU A 49 -15.78 10.55 6.13
C GLU A 49 -15.76 11.96 5.51
N PRO A 50 -16.90 12.68 5.46
CA PRO A 50 -16.97 14.00 4.85
C PRO A 50 -15.95 14.98 5.45
N GLY A 51 -15.03 15.46 4.62
CA GLY A 51 -14.00 16.43 5.01
C GLY A 51 -12.80 15.86 5.75
N LEU A 52 -12.78 14.55 6.05
CA LEU A 52 -11.66 13.89 6.74
C LEU A 52 -10.82 13.08 5.76
N LYS A 53 -9.53 13.38 5.71
CA LYS A 53 -8.55 12.63 4.89
C LYS A 53 -8.03 11.37 5.58
N GLU A 54 -8.20 11.30 6.89
CA GLU A 54 -7.79 10.19 7.75
C GLU A 54 -8.79 10.07 8.89
N ILE A 55 -8.97 8.85 9.39
CA ILE A 55 -9.91 8.56 10.50
C ILE A 55 -9.13 7.95 11.65
N GLU A 56 -9.36 8.43 12.86
CA GLU A 56 -8.75 7.84 14.05
C GLU A 56 -9.20 6.38 14.21
N GLN A 57 -8.23 5.47 14.27
CA GLN A 57 -8.51 4.05 14.43
C GLN A 57 -9.06 3.79 15.83
N LYS A 58 -10.29 3.29 15.89
CA LYS A 58 -10.84 2.61 17.07
C LYS A 58 -10.57 1.12 16.89
N ILE A 59 -10.17 0.44 17.96
CA ILE A 59 -9.76 -0.99 17.95
C ILE A 59 -10.73 -1.82 17.10
N VAL A 60 -10.23 -2.40 16.01
CA VAL A 60 -11.00 -3.30 15.13
C VAL A 60 -10.76 -4.74 15.63
N LEU A 61 -11.81 -5.38 16.15
CA LEU A 61 -11.76 -6.79 16.57
C LEU A 61 -11.72 -7.71 15.34
N ASP A 62 -11.23 -8.94 15.50
CA ASP A 62 -10.97 -9.87 14.37
C ASP A 62 -12.21 -10.12 13.48
N GLY A 63 -13.42 -10.08 14.03
CA GLY A 63 -14.69 -10.21 13.28
C GLY A 63 -15.09 -8.96 12.50
N ASP A 64 -14.61 -7.79 12.90
CA ASP A 64 -14.98 -6.50 12.31
C ASP A 64 -14.14 -6.16 11.08
N ARG A 65 -13.01 -6.85 10.85
CA ARG A 65 -12.10 -6.58 9.72
C ARG A 65 -12.76 -6.77 8.36
N LEU A 66 -13.59 -7.81 8.19
CA LEU A 66 -14.34 -8.02 6.94
C LEU A 66 -15.32 -6.87 6.68
N LEU A 67 -16.14 -6.54 7.68
CA LEU A 67 -17.10 -5.43 7.58
C LEU A 67 -16.40 -4.11 7.27
N HIS A 68 -15.25 -3.89 7.91
CA HIS A 68 -14.44 -2.70 7.72
C HIS A 68 -13.85 -2.61 6.31
N LEU A 69 -13.32 -3.71 5.77
CA LEU A 69 -12.78 -3.74 4.40
C LEU A 69 -13.88 -3.61 3.34
N ASN A 70 -15.06 -4.20 3.56
CA ASN A 70 -16.23 -3.98 2.71
C ASN A 70 -16.60 -2.50 2.67
N TRP A 71 -16.70 -1.87 3.84
CA TRP A 71 -17.01 -0.45 3.95
C TRP A 71 -15.97 0.43 3.21
N ILE A 72 -14.68 0.11 3.35
CA ILE A 72 -13.62 0.81 2.61
C ILE A 72 -13.80 0.63 1.11
N LEU A 73 -14.00 -0.60 0.62
CA LEU A 73 -14.14 -0.86 -0.81
C LEU A 73 -15.35 -0.11 -1.40
N ASP A 74 -16.49 -0.14 -0.70
CA ASP A 74 -17.69 0.56 -1.08
C ASP A 74 -17.48 2.08 -1.12
N ALA A 75 -16.76 2.63 -0.15
CA ALA A 75 -16.41 4.05 -0.11
C ALA A 75 -15.53 4.45 -1.31
N VAL A 76 -14.52 3.63 -1.65
CA VAL A 76 -13.64 3.89 -2.80
C VAL A 76 -14.43 3.81 -4.12
N LYS A 77 -15.23 2.75 -4.32
CA LYS A 77 -16.07 2.61 -5.52
C LYS A 77 -17.04 3.77 -5.68
N ARG A 78 -17.71 4.16 -4.58
CA ARG A 78 -18.62 5.31 -4.54
C ARG A 78 -17.92 6.61 -4.87
N TYR A 79 -16.72 6.84 -4.33
CA TYR A 79 -15.95 8.04 -4.64
C TYR A 79 -15.68 8.16 -6.14
N TYR A 80 -15.24 7.09 -6.79
CA TYR A 80 -15.00 7.12 -8.24
C TYR A 80 -16.29 7.24 -9.05
N SER A 81 -17.36 6.55 -8.67
CA SER A 81 -18.62 6.58 -9.44
C SER A 81 -19.39 7.89 -9.30
N THR A 82 -19.14 8.69 -8.25
CA THR A 82 -19.92 9.90 -7.97
C THR A 82 -19.11 11.20 -7.97
N SER A 83 -17.80 11.15 -7.74
CA SER A 83 -17.01 12.35 -7.43
C SER A 83 -15.78 12.52 -8.31
N HIS A 84 -15.09 11.42 -8.67
CA HIS A 84 -13.83 11.53 -9.42
C HIS A 84 -14.04 11.63 -10.94
N PRO A 85 -13.45 12.62 -11.64
CA PRO A 85 -13.67 12.83 -13.08
C PRO A 85 -13.35 11.62 -13.98
N SER A 86 -12.35 10.80 -13.60
CA SER A 86 -12.03 9.58 -14.36
C SER A 86 -13.12 8.52 -14.25
N GLY A 87 -13.87 8.51 -13.14
CA GLY A 87 -14.84 7.49 -12.84
C GLY A 87 -16.27 7.79 -13.31
N LEU A 88 -16.63 9.08 -13.39
CA LEU A 88 -17.96 9.55 -13.84
C LEU A 88 -18.36 9.09 -15.25
N ARG A 89 -17.42 8.59 -16.05
CA ARG A 89 -17.66 8.10 -17.41
C ARG A 89 -18.16 6.65 -17.45
N HIS A 90 -18.14 5.96 -16.31
CA HIS A 90 -18.46 4.55 -16.19
C HIS A 90 -19.78 4.36 -15.44
N GLN A 91 -20.57 3.37 -15.87
CA GLN A 91 -21.81 2.98 -15.21
C GLN A 91 -21.55 2.15 -13.95
N GLN A 92 -22.59 1.90 -13.15
CA GLN A 92 -22.47 1.14 -11.89
C GLN A 92 -21.90 -0.28 -12.12
N ASP A 93 -22.41 -1.01 -13.12
CA ASP A 93 -21.98 -2.37 -13.45
C ASP A 93 -20.47 -2.47 -13.73
N TYR A 94 -19.86 -1.40 -14.23
CA TYR A 94 -18.40 -1.33 -14.42
C TYR A 94 -17.66 -1.42 -13.09
N TRP A 95 -18.12 -0.72 -12.05
CA TRP A 95 -17.48 -0.71 -10.73
C TRP A 95 -17.75 -1.99 -9.94
N GLU A 96 -18.79 -2.73 -10.29
CA GLU A 96 -19.06 -4.06 -9.74
C GLU A 96 -18.13 -5.11 -10.32
N ALA A 97 -17.80 -5.00 -11.62
CA ALA A 97 -16.97 -5.97 -12.35
C ALA A 97 -15.48 -5.60 -12.45
N ILE A 98 -15.06 -4.40 -12.03
CA ILE A 98 -13.66 -3.95 -12.15
C ILE A 98 -12.71 -4.83 -11.31
N ASP A 99 -11.53 -5.12 -11.86
CA ASP A 99 -10.49 -5.83 -11.12
C ASP A 99 -10.02 -4.99 -9.93
N ILE A 100 -10.02 -5.60 -8.75
CA ILE A 100 -9.53 -4.96 -7.53
C ILE A 100 -8.12 -5.47 -7.22
N GLU A 101 -7.21 -4.51 -7.05
CA GLU A 101 -5.88 -4.75 -6.50
C GLU A 101 -5.77 -4.01 -5.19
N SER A 102 -5.17 -4.63 -4.19
CA SER A 102 -5.13 -4.05 -2.86
C SER A 102 -3.76 -4.19 -2.25
N MET A 103 -3.36 -3.17 -1.51
CA MET A 103 -2.19 -3.18 -0.65
C MET A 103 -2.63 -2.73 0.73
N ILE A 104 -2.38 -3.56 1.74
CA ILE A 104 -2.54 -3.19 3.14
C ILE A 104 -1.14 -3.01 3.74
N THR A 105 -0.86 -1.84 4.30
CA THR A 105 0.34 -1.65 5.10
C THR A 105 0.08 -2.02 6.55
N VAL A 106 1.07 -2.66 7.18
CA VAL A 106 1.00 -3.09 8.57
C VAL A 106 2.28 -2.70 9.32
N PRO A 107 2.22 -2.52 10.65
CA PRO A 107 3.39 -2.20 11.47
C PRO A 107 4.53 -3.21 11.31
N ALA A 108 5.77 -2.78 11.59
CA ALA A 108 6.97 -3.58 11.35
C ALA A 108 7.00 -4.90 12.15
N ASN A 109 6.36 -4.93 13.31
CA ASN A 109 6.26 -6.09 14.21
C ASN A 109 5.05 -7.00 13.94
N SER A 110 4.35 -6.81 12.82
CA SER A 110 3.15 -7.59 12.51
C SER A 110 3.49 -9.06 12.29
N ARG A 111 2.86 -9.93 13.06
CA ARG A 111 3.05 -11.38 12.97
C ARG A 111 2.43 -11.95 11.69
N ILE A 112 3.01 -13.05 11.20
CA ILE A 112 2.57 -13.73 9.97
C ILE A 112 1.09 -14.15 10.09
N GLU A 113 0.65 -14.59 11.26
CA GLU A 113 -0.73 -14.99 11.53
C GLU A 113 -1.68 -13.80 11.38
N ALA A 114 -1.31 -12.63 11.92
CA ALA A 114 -2.11 -11.40 11.80
C ALA A 114 -2.21 -10.97 10.33
N CYS A 115 -1.12 -11.06 9.57
CA CYS A 115 -1.12 -10.83 8.13
C CYS A 115 -2.02 -11.84 7.38
N GLY A 116 -2.08 -13.09 7.83
CA GLY A 116 -2.99 -14.12 7.31
C GLY A 116 -4.46 -13.75 7.51
N ILE A 117 -4.82 -13.23 8.69
CA ILE A 117 -6.19 -12.77 8.97
C ILE A 117 -6.56 -11.60 8.04
N TRP A 118 -5.65 -10.64 7.84
CA TRP A 118 -5.87 -9.53 6.91
C TRP A 118 -6.11 -9.99 5.47
N ARG A 119 -5.30 -10.94 4.97
CA ARG A 119 -5.49 -11.50 3.63
C ARG A 119 -6.84 -12.19 3.48
N ASN A 120 -7.24 -13.00 4.45
CA ASN A 120 -8.52 -13.69 4.41
C ASN A 120 -9.70 -12.71 4.46
N ALA A 121 -9.62 -11.70 5.32
CA ALA A 121 -10.65 -10.65 5.39
C ALA A 121 -10.75 -9.87 4.08
N ALA A 122 -9.62 -9.48 3.47
CA ALA A 122 -9.58 -8.77 2.20
C ALA A 122 -10.14 -9.61 1.05
N HIS A 123 -9.74 -10.88 0.96
CA HIS A 123 -10.28 -11.79 -0.05
C HIS A 123 -11.81 -11.91 0.07
N ASN A 124 -12.32 -12.09 1.29
CA ASN A 124 -13.76 -12.17 1.55
C ASN A 124 -14.49 -10.84 1.31
N ALA A 125 -13.77 -9.72 1.32
CA ALA A 125 -14.29 -8.40 0.99
C ALA A 125 -14.27 -8.08 -0.51
N GLY A 126 -13.92 -9.05 -1.38
CA GLY A 126 -13.83 -8.84 -2.82
C GLY A 126 -12.51 -8.20 -3.28
N MET A 127 -11.45 -8.30 -2.47
CA MET A 127 -10.08 -7.88 -2.80
C MET A 127 -9.16 -9.11 -2.95
N PRO A 128 -9.34 -9.94 -3.99
CA PRO A 128 -8.60 -11.21 -4.10
C PRO A 128 -7.11 -11.01 -4.37
N ASN A 129 -6.74 -9.92 -5.05
CA ASN A 129 -5.35 -9.58 -5.35
C ASN A 129 -4.80 -8.64 -4.26
N ILE A 130 -4.55 -9.19 -3.08
CA ILE A 130 -4.08 -8.45 -1.89
C ILE A 130 -2.59 -8.68 -1.62
N ASP A 131 -1.85 -7.59 -1.48
CA ASP A 131 -0.50 -7.56 -0.97
C ASP A 131 -0.47 -6.99 0.45
N ILE A 132 0.32 -7.58 1.35
CA ILE A 132 0.52 -7.07 2.71
C ILE A 132 1.98 -6.62 2.81
N ARG A 133 2.19 -5.33 3.12
CA ARG A 133 3.53 -4.74 3.19
C ARG A 133 3.79 -4.13 4.56
N LEU A 134 5.04 -4.18 4.99
CA LEU A 134 5.44 -3.49 6.21
C LEU A 134 5.52 -1.99 5.92
N GLU A 135 5.01 -1.18 6.83
CA GLU A 135 5.10 0.29 6.78
C GLU A 135 6.51 0.81 6.51
N PRO A 136 7.58 0.37 7.22
CA PRO A 136 8.92 0.87 6.94
C PRO A 136 9.45 0.47 5.55
N LEU A 137 8.94 -0.61 4.93
CA LEU A 137 9.26 -0.93 3.53
C LEU A 137 8.58 0.04 2.56
N CYS A 138 7.34 0.44 2.86
CA CYS A 138 6.62 1.43 2.07
C CYS A 138 7.28 2.81 2.20
N ALA A 139 7.70 3.21 3.40
CA ALA A 139 8.47 4.42 3.64
C ALA A 139 9.84 4.39 2.93
N ALA A 140 10.54 3.25 2.96
CA ALA A 140 11.77 3.09 2.19
C ALA A 140 11.51 3.25 0.69
N ALA A 141 10.45 2.61 0.16
CA ALA A 141 10.11 2.66 -1.25
C ALA A 141 9.77 4.07 -1.75
N SER A 142 9.12 4.92 -0.93
CA SER A 142 8.81 6.30 -1.31
C SER A 142 10.05 7.18 -1.45
N GLU A 143 11.06 6.94 -0.61
CA GLU A 143 12.31 7.72 -0.60
C GLU A 143 13.36 7.21 -1.60
N MET A 144 13.20 5.98 -2.11
CA MET A 144 14.23 5.32 -2.94
C MET A 144 14.64 6.10 -4.16
N GLU A 145 13.69 6.65 -4.91
CA GLU A 145 14.01 7.37 -6.15
C GLU A 145 14.86 8.61 -5.84
N GLN A 146 14.49 9.36 -4.79
CA GLN A 146 15.25 10.52 -4.33
C GLN A 146 16.64 10.12 -3.84
N LEU A 147 16.74 9.08 -3.01
CA LEU A 147 18.02 8.59 -2.49
C LEU A 147 18.96 8.12 -3.60
N ARG A 148 18.43 7.49 -4.67
CA ARG A 148 19.21 7.12 -5.86
C ARG A 148 19.65 8.33 -6.66
N GLN A 149 18.76 9.32 -6.87
CA GLN A 149 19.11 10.56 -7.58
C GLN A 149 20.20 11.34 -6.85
N MET A 150 20.17 11.34 -5.52
CA MET A 150 21.20 11.94 -4.67
C MET A 150 22.50 11.13 -4.60
N ARG A 151 22.52 9.92 -5.18
CA ARG A 151 23.61 8.93 -5.03
C ARG A 151 23.94 8.66 -3.56
N ALA A 152 22.93 8.73 -2.70
CA ALA A 152 23.05 8.48 -1.28
C ALA A 152 22.96 6.98 -0.94
N MET A 153 22.74 6.13 -1.95
CA MET A 153 22.57 4.69 -1.79
C MET A 153 22.93 3.92 -3.06
N GLU A 154 23.63 2.81 -2.88
CA GLU A 154 24.03 1.87 -3.92
C GLU A 154 23.42 0.46 -3.70
N HIS A 155 23.58 -0.41 -4.70
CA HIS A 155 23.12 -1.79 -4.59
C HIS A 155 23.93 -2.56 -3.54
N GLY A 156 23.23 -3.24 -2.63
CA GLY A 156 23.83 -3.97 -1.53
C GLY A 156 23.90 -3.18 -0.22
N ASP A 157 23.68 -1.87 -0.26
CA ASP A 157 23.55 -1.06 0.94
C ASP A 157 22.38 -1.53 1.81
N GLN A 158 22.53 -1.31 3.11
CA GLN A 158 21.56 -1.68 4.15
C GLN A 158 21.17 -0.45 4.98
N PRO A 159 20.54 0.56 4.37
CA PRO A 159 19.98 1.70 5.10
C PRO A 159 18.96 1.27 6.15
N CYS A 160 18.92 2.02 7.24
CA CYS A 160 17.88 1.91 8.25
C CYS A 160 16.81 2.98 8.00
N PHE A 161 15.55 2.56 7.88
CA PHE A 161 14.40 3.43 7.73
C PHE A 161 13.61 3.48 9.03
N ALA A 162 13.43 4.69 9.55
CA ALA A 162 12.59 4.97 10.70
C ALA A 162 11.30 5.63 10.23
N ASP A 163 10.17 5.04 10.60
CA ASP A 163 8.84 5.63 10.48
C ASP A 163 8.36 6.01 11.90
N ILE A 164 8.14 7.31 12.11
CA ILE A 164 7.77 7.87 13.40
C ILE A 164 6.35 8.39 13.31
N GLY A 165 5.41 7.59 13.79
CA GLY A 165 4.00 7.96 13.88
C GLY A 165 3.62 8.56 15.23
N LYS A 166 2.33 8.83 15.41
CA LYS A 166 1.79 9.47 16.63
C LYS A 166 1.91 8.58 17.87
N GLY A 167 1.97 7.26 17.70
CA GLY A 167 2.06 6.29 18.79
C GLY A 167 3.06 5.16 18.60
N THR A 168 3.70 5.04 17.42
CA THR A 168 4.72 4.03 17.16
C THR A 168 5.97 4.63 16.54
N PHE A 169 7.08 3.98 16.82
CA PHE A 169 8.36 4.16 16.15
C PHE A 169 8.71 2.81 15.51
N ASP A 170 8.52 2.74 14.20
CA ASP A 170 8.80 1.56 13.39
C ASP A 170 10.16 1.74 12.72
N LEU A 171 11.04 0.75 12.84
CA LEU A 171 12.37 0.76 12.29
C LEU A 171 12.58 -0.51 11.47
N ALA A 172 13.07 -0.39 10.25
CA ALA A 172 13.58 -1.53 9.51
C ALA A 172 14.85 -1.20 8.75
N THR A 173 15.83 -2.08 8.87
CA THR A 173 16.94 -2.12 7.94
C THR A 173 16.46 -2.77 6.64
N VAL A 174 16.66 -2.08 5.51
CA VAL A 174 16.20 -2.53 4.20
C VAL A 174 17.41 -2.71 3.30
N LYS A 175 17.41 -3.78 2.52
CA LYS A 175 18.43 -4.04 1.50
C LYS A 175 17.87 -3.75 0.12
N LEU A 176 18.61 -2.96 -0.66
CA LEU A 176 18.33 -2.75 -2.07
C LEU A 176 18.96 -3.87 -2.91
N ASN A 177 18.13 -4.80 -3.37
CA ASN A 177 18.55 -5.90 -4.22
C ASN A 177 18.54 -5.46 -5.69
N ARG A 178 19.50 -5.96 -6.48
CA ARG A 178 19.42 -5.88 -7.94
C ARG A 178 18.23 -6.70 -8.41
N GLY A 179 17.48 -6.18 -9.38
CA GLY A 179 16.42 -6.96 -10.03
C GLY A 179 17.01 -8.25 -10.61
N ALA A 180 16.27 -9.35 -10.53
CA ALA A 180 16.71 -10.68 -10.96
C ALA A 180 17.13 -10.74 -12.44
N THR A 181 16.69 -9.77 -13.24
CA THR A 181 16.98 -9.65 -14.67
C THR A 181 17.28 -8.20 -15.02
N GLU A 182 18.14 -7.99 -16.02
CA GLU A 182 18.45 -6.66 -16.55
C GLU A 182 17.16 -5.98 -17.04
N GLY A 183 16.83 -4.81 -16.46
CA GLY A 183 15.61 -4.05 -16.76
C GLY A 183 14.43 -4.26 -15.81
N LEU A 184 14.49 -5.20 -14.86
CA LEU A 184 13.52 -5.26 -13.76
C LEU A 184 13.82 -4.22 -12.68
N ARG A 185 12.76 -3.74 -12.01
CA ARG A 185 12.90 -2.84 -10.86
C ARG A 185 13.72 -3.49 -9.76
N SER A 186 14.50 -2.66 -9.08
CA SER A 186 15.20 -3.05 -7.86
C SER A 186 14.18 -3.46 -6.80
N GLU A 187 14.48 -4.52 -6.06
CA GLU A 187 13.61 -5.06 -5.02
C GLU A 187 14.10 -4.62 -3.66
N LEU A 188 13.17 -4.25 -2.77
CA LEU A 188 13.46 -3.96 -1.37
C LEU A 188 13.06 -5.16 -0.53
N SER A 189 14.00 -5.63 0.31
CA SER A 189 13.73 -6.64 1.32
C SER A 189 14.19 -6.13 2.67
N THR A 190 13.48 -6.47 3.74
CA THR A 190 14.01 -6.24 5.09
C THR A 190 15.24 -7.11 5.33
N VAL A 191 16.15 -6.61 6.17
CA VAL A 191 17.29 -7.36 6.70
C VAL A 191 16.91 -7.85 8.10
N GLY A 192 17.20 -9.11 8.40
CA GLY A 192 16.83 -9.75 9.68
C GLY A 192 15.42 -10.34 9.69
N GLN A 193 15.05 -10.91 10.84
CA GLN A 193 13.70 -11.42 11.09
C GLN A 193 12.89 -10.38 11.89
N VAL A 194 11.56 -10.45 11.75
CA VAL A 194 10.59 -9.59 12.47
C VAL A 194 10.77 -9.68 14.00
N ASP A 195 11.30 -10.80 14.49
CA ASP A 195 11.78 -10.98 15.86
C ASP A 195 13.32 -10.80 15.92
N GLY A 196 13.82 -9.56 15.95
CA GLY A 196 15.27 -9.31 15.95
C GLY A 196 15.71 -7.84 15.97
N ALA A 197 17.02 -7.60 16.06
CA ALA A 197 17.61 -6.26 16.21
C ALA A 197 17.48 -5.33 14.99
N ASP A 198 17.13 -5.87 13.82
CA ASP A 198 17.15 -5.17 12.53
C ASP A 198 15.76 -4.75 12.02
N ILE A 199 14.70 -5.23 12.66
CA ILE A 199 13.30 -4.82 12.43
C ILE A 199 12.64 -4.70 13.80
N GLY A 200 12.09 -3.53 14.12
CA GLY A 200 11.46 -3.30 15.41
C GLY A 200 10.33 -2.29 15.31
N ALA A 201 9.34 -2.46 16.16
CA ALA A 201 8.32 -1.44 16.41
C ALA A 201 8.25 -1.18 17.91
N GLN A 202 8.35 0.07 18.31
CA GLN A 202 8.24 0.49 19.70
C GLN A 202 7.07 1.44 19.89
N ILE A 203 6.27 1.24 20.93
CA ILE A 203 5.24 2.20 21.32
C ILE A 203 5.94 3.39 21.96
N VAL A 204 5.76 4.58 21.39
CA VAL A 204 6.26 5.83 21.96
C VAL A 204 5.18 6.34 22.92
N LYS A 205 5.48 6.39 24.22
CA LYS A 205 4.58 6.89 25.27
C LYS A 205 4.94 8.32 25.67
#